data_AF-A0A1B7X5T8-F1
#
_entry.id   AF-A0A1B7X5T8-F1
#
_cell.length_a   1.000
_cell.length_b   1.000
_cell.length_c   1.000
_cell.angle_alpha   90.00
_cell.angle_beta   90.00
_cell.angle_gamma   90.00
#
_symmetry.space_group_name_H-M   'P 1'
#
loop_
_entity.id
_entity.type
_entity.pdbx_description
1 polymer ?
#
loop_
_entity_poly.entity_id
_entity_poly.type
_entity_poly.pdbx_seq_one_letter_code
_entity_poly.pdbx_strand_id
1 'polypeptide(L)'
;MRQLKNATIYKVYEYHLQMEERPLFKEELNAEEMIQHLCNIFQKNLSIEEFNLMEYQNLKKRCSGILSVEMLSGLLDDLTPEQIAIFDEAVKRK
;
A
#
# COMPACT_ATOMS: atom_id res chain seq x y z
N MET A 1 5.65 -10.93 -25.73
CA MET A 1 4.57 -10.22 -24.99
C MET A 1 3.81 -11.06 -23.95
N ARG A 2 3.67 -12.40 -24.10
CA ARG A 2 2.96 -13.24 -23.11
C ARG A 2 3.69 -13.45 -21.77
N GLN A 3 5.04 -13.47 -21.77
CA GLN A 3 5.83 -13.72 -20.55
C GLN A 3 5.89 -12.52 -19.58
N LEU A 4 5.83 -11.28 -20.10
CA LEU A 4 5.86 -10.07 -19.27
C LEU A 4 4.62 -9.96 -18.37
N LYS A 5 3.42 -10.25 -18.91
CA LYS A 5 2.18 -10.26 -18.12
C LYS A 5 2.23 -11.26 -16.95
N ASN A 6 2.93 -12.38 -17.09
CA ASN A 6 3.04 -13.38 -16.04
C ASN A 6 3.91 -12.87 -14.88
N ALA A 7 5.08 -12.29 -15.16
CA ALA A 7 5.97 -11.77 -14.12
C ALA A 7 5.33 -10.63 -13.30
N THR A 8 4.52 -9.78 -13.94
CA THR A 8 3.72 -8.73 -13.29
C THR A 8 2.74 -9.31 -12.29
N ILE A 9 1.97 -10.32 -12.70
CA ILE A 9 0.96 -10.98 -11.88
C ILE A 9 1.64 -11.69 -10.69
N TYR A 10 2.77 -12.37 -10.92
CA TYR A 10 3.52 -13.03 -9.86
C TYR A 10 4.03 -12.05 -8.79
N LYS A 11 4.57 -10.88 -9.17
CA LYS A 11 5.06 -9.88 -8.20
C LYS A 11 3.95 -9.35 -7.29
N VAL A 12 2.77 -9.09 -7.86
CA VAL A 12 1.61 -8.60 -7.09
C VAL A 12 1.03 -9.72 -6.22
N TYR A 13 0.97 -10.94 -6.74
CA TYR A 13 0.47 -12.11 -6.02
C TYR A 13 1.35 -12.50 -4.83
N GLU A 14 2.68 -12.51 -4.98
CA GLU A 14 3.60 -12.75 -3.86
C GLU A 14 3.50 -11.68 -2.78
N TYR A 15 3.22 -10.44 -3.17
CA TYR A 15 3.01 -9.36 -2.21
C TYR A 15 1.67 -9.53 -1.47
N HIS A 16 0.60 -9.88 -2.18
CA HIS A 16 -0.71 -10.18 -1.59
C HIS A 16 -0.66 -11.31 -0.56
N LEU A 17 -0.03 -12.44 -0.88
CA LEU A 17 0.15 -13.55 0.07
C LEU A 17 0.88 -13.11 1.35
N GLN A 18 1.94 -12.30 1.22
CA GLN A 18 2.66 -11.75 2.37
C GLN A 18 1.82 -10.76 3.20
N MET A 19 0.78 -10.16 2.62
CA MET A 19 -0.12 -9.24 3.33
C MET A 19 -1.17 -10.04 4.09
N GLU A 20 -1.81 -11.02 3.46
CA GLU A 20 -2.83 -11.86 4.09
C GLU A 20 -2.33 -12.59 5.34
N GLU A 21 -1.04 -12.92 5.42
CA GLU A 21 -0.49 -13.59 6.60
C GLU A 21 -0.30 -12.67 7.82
N ARG A 22 -0.36 -11.34 7.67
CA ARG A 22 -0.10 -10.40 8.76
C ARG A 22 -1.38 -10.06 9.52
N PRO A 23 -1.37 -10.03 10.87
CA PRO A 23 -2.53 -9.66 11.69
C PRO A 23 -3.15 -8.32 11.31
N LEU A 24 -2.32 -7.33 10.97
CA LEU A 24 -2.76 -6.00 10.52
C LEU A 24 -3.78 -6.05 9.37
N PHE A 25 -3.60 -6.94 8.38
CA PHE A 25 -4.51 -7.07 7.22
C PHE A 25 -5.64 -8.08 7.44
N LYS A 26 -5.79 -8.59 8.66
CA LYS A 26 -6.94 -9.40 9.08
C LYS A 26 -7.85 -8.64 10.03
N GLU A 27 -7.26 -7.80 10.87
CA GLU A 27 -7.94 -7.14 11.99
C GLU A 27 -8.26 -5.68 11.68
N GLU A 28 -7.35 -4.95 11.03
CA GLU A 28 -7.45 -3.49 10.86
C GLU A 28 -7.65 -3.06 9.40
N LEU A 29 -7.19 -3.88 8.44
CA LEU A 29 -7.29 -3.60 7.00
C LEU A 29 -7.82 -4.83 6.26
N ASN A 30 -8.50 -4.64 5.13
CA ASN A 30 -8.87 -5.72 4.22
C ASN A 30 -7.79 -5.89 3.13
N ALA A 31 -7.13 -7.06 3.09
CA ALA A 31 -6.06 -7.34 2.13
C ALA A 31 -6.49 -7.21 0.67
N GLU A 32 -7.71 -7.63 0.33
CA GLU A 32 -8.23 -7.56 -1.05
C GLU A 32 -8.49 -6.11 -1.47
N GLU A 33 -9.15 -5.33 -0.60
CA GLU A 33 -9.41 -3.90 -0.85
C GLU A 33 -8.10 -3.11 -1.00
N MET A 34 -7.10 -3.40 -0.16
CA MET A 34 -5.79 -2.78 -0.24
C MET A 34 -5.05 -3.12 -1.54
N ILE A 35 -5.15 -4.37 -2.02
CA ILE A 35 -4.56 -4.75 -3.31
C ILE A 35 -5.26 -4.05 -4.47
N GLN A 36 -6.59 -3.96 -4.46
CA GLN A 36 -7.34 -3.21 -5.47
C GLN A 36 -6.96 -1.72 -5.46
N HIS A 37 -6.85 -1.13 -4.28
CA HIS A 37 -6.42 0.26 -4.11
C HIS A 37 -5.01 0.49 -4.68
N LEU A 38 -4.06 -0.38 -4.35
CA LEU A 38 -2.70 -0.35 -4.91
C LEU A 38 -2.71 -0.50 -6.44
N CYS A 39 -3.50 -1.43 -6.99
CA CYS A 39 -3.64 -1.60 -8.44
C CYS A 39 -4.15 -0.32 -9.11
N ASN A 40 -5.15 0.32 -8.52
CA ASN A 40 -5.70 1.58 -9.02
C ASN A 40 -4.67 2.71 -9.00
N ILE A 41 -3.88 2.83 -7.92
CA ILE A 41 -2.79 3.83 -7.85
C ILE A 41 -1.75 3.56 -8.92
N PHE A 42 -1.29 2.32 -9.08
CA PHE A 42 -0.25 2.01 -10.06
C PHE A 42 -0.74 2.21 -11.49
N GLN A 43 -1.96 1.79 -11.81
CA GLN A 43 -2.55 2.00 -13.15
C GLN A 43 -2.73 3.48 -13.49
N LYS A 44 -3.04 4.32 -12.51
CA LYS A 44 -3.19 5.77 -12.72
C LYS A 44 -1.85 6.49 -12.90
N ASN A 45 -0.79 6.01 -12.24
CA ASN A 45 0.47 6.74 -12.12
C ASN A 45 1.63 6.15 -12.93
N LEU A 46 1.51 4.91 -13.42
CA LEU A 46 2.57 4.21 -14.14
C LEU A 46 2.02 3.57 -15.41
N SER A 47 2.82 3.62 -16.47
CA SER A 47 2.65 2.73 -17.61
C SER A 47 2.95 1.28 -17.21
N ILE A 48 2.41 0.35 -18.00
CA ILE A 48 2.69 -1.09 -17.83
C ILE A 48 4.20 -1.38 -17.93
N GLU A 49 4.92 -0.65 -18.77
CA GLU A 49 6.35 -0.84 -18.99
C GLU A 49 7.17 -0.39 -17.78
N GLU A 50 6.87 0.79 -17.23
CA GLU A 50 7.49 1.29 -15.99
C GLU A 50 7.22 0.35 -14.80
N PHE A 51 5.99 -0.14 -14.68
CA PHE A 51 5.65 -1.10 -13.63
C PHE A 51 6.42 -2.42 -13.78
N ASN A 52 6.57 -2.91 -15.01
CA ASN A 52 7.28 -4.18 -15.27
C ASN A 52 8.78 -4.08 -14.99
N LEU A 53 9.38 -2.94 -15.36
CA LEU A 53 10.79 -2.65 -15.10
C LEU A 53 11.08 -2.38 -13.62
N MET A 54 10.05 -2.15 -12.81
CA MET A 54 10.21 -1.93 -11.37
C MET A 54 10.74 -3.18 -10.67
N GLU A 55 11.84 -3.01 -9.94
CA GLU A 55 12.37 -4.05 -9.05
C GLU A 55 11.39 -4.36 -7.91
N TYR A 56 11.38 -5.62 -7.48
CA TYR A 56 10.48 -6.07 -6.42
C TYR A 56 10.67 -5.30 -5.10
N GLN A 57 11.91 -4.95 -4.73
CA GLN A 57 12.16 -4.16 -3.52
C GLN A 57 11.60 -2.74 -3.62
N ASN A 58 11.63 -2.14 -4.81
CA ASN A 58 11.03 -0.84 -5.06
C ASN A 58 9.50 -0.91 -5.02
N LEU A 59 8.91 -1.97 -5.57
CA LEU A 59 7.47 -2.24 -5.46
C LEU A 59 7.07 -2.39 -3.99
N LYS A 60 7.77 -3.23 -3.23
CA LYS A 60 7.54 -3.44 -1.80
C LYS A 60 7.62 -2.14 -1.01
N LYS A 61 8.64 -1.31 -1.25
CA LYS A 61 8.79 -0.01 -0.59
C LYS A 61 7.65 0.95 -0.91
N ARG A 62 7.23 1.03 -2.18
CA ARG A 62 6.11 1.88 -2.60
C ARG A 62 4.79 1.42 -1.99
N CYS A 63 4.48 0.13 -2.07
CA CYS A 63 3.29 -0.43 -1.45
C CYS A 63 3.27 -0.18 0.06
N SER A 64 4.38 -0.43 0.77
CA SER A 64 4.45 -0.18 2.21
C SER A 64 4.22 1.29 2.57
N GLY A 65 4.72 2.24 1.77
CA GLY A 65 4.47 3.67 1.97
C GLY A 65 3.00 4.03 1.81
N ILE A 66 2.36 3.55 0.72
CA ILE A 66 0.94 3.79 0.45
C ILE A 66 0.08 3.22 1.60
N LEU A 67 0.31 1.97 1.97
CA LEU A 67 -0.46 1.29 3.02
C LEU A 67 -0.28 1.94 4.39
N SER A 68 0.91 2.49 4.66
CA SER A 68 1.14 3.24 5.90
C SER A 68 0.33 4.53 5.94
N VAL A 69 0.15 5.20 4.79
CA VAL A 69 -0.72 6.38 4.69
C VAL A 69 -2.19 5.98 4.86
N GLU A 70 -2.66 4.93 4.19
CA GLU A 70 -4.04 4.44 4.35
C GLU A 70 -4.35 4.03 5.79
N MET A 71 -3.44 3.28 6.43
CA MET A 71 -3.57 2.90 7.84
C MET A 71 -3.61 4.12 8.76
N LEU A 72 -2.76 5.12 8.53
CA LEU A 72 -2.79 6.35 9.31
C LEU A 72 -4.09 7.12 9.09
N SER A 73 -4.60 7.22 7.86
CA SER A 73 -5.88 7.89 7.58
C SER A 73 -7.04 7.21 8.32
N GLY A 74 -7.13 5.88 8.26
CA GLY A 74 -8.15 5.14 9.00
C GLY A 74 -8.03 5.31 10.51
N LEU A 75 -6.80 5.28 11.05
CA LEU A 75 -6.58 5.56 12.48
C LEU A 75 -6.96 6.99 12.85
N LEU A 76 -6.63 7.98 12.00
CA LEU A 76 -6.96 9.39 12.23
C LEU A 76 -8.48 9.62 12.26
N ASP A 77 -9.26 8.86 11.49
CA ASP A 77 -10.72 8.91 11.51
C ASP A 77 -11.31 8.46 12.87
N ASP A 78 -10.60 7.60 13.60
CA ASP A 78 -10.99 7.10 14.93
C ASP A 78 -10.46 7.96 16.09
N LEU A 79 -9.64 8.98 15.82
CA LEU A 79 -9.05 9.85 16.84
C LEU A 79 -10.02 10.96 17.27
N THR A 80 -9.96 11.33 18.55
CA THR A 80 -10.64 12.54 19.02
C THR A 80 -9.94 13.80 18.49
N PRO A 81 -10.63 14.95 18.43
CA PRO A 81 -10.02 16.22 18.04
C PRO A 81 -8.77 16.58 18.85
N GLU A 82 -8.71 16.24 20.15
CA GLU A 82 -7.50 16.47 20.95
C GLU A 82 -6.32 15.59 20.50
N GLN A 83 -6.57 14.34 20.12
CA GLN A 83 -5.53 13.42 19.66
C GLN A 83 -4.98 13.81 18.28
N ILE A 84 -5.85 14.30 17.38
CA ILE A 84 -5.43 14.86 16.09
C ILE A 84 -4.52 16.07 16.29
N ALA A 85 -4.87 16.97 17.20
CA ALA A 85 -4.05 18.15 17.51
C ALA A 85 -2.65 17.77 18.04
N ILE A 86 -2.54 16.72 18.87
CA ILE A 86 -1.26 16.22 19.37
C ILE A 86 -0.42 15.62 18.23
N PHE A 87 -1.04 14.83 17.35
CA PHE A 87 -0.37 14.25 16.18
C PHE A 87 0.16 15.34 15.25
N ASP A 88 -0.67 16.32 14.89
CA ASP A 88 -0.29 17.44 14.02
C ASP A 88 0.90 18.22 14.58
N GLU A 89 0.88 18.50 15.89
CA GLU A 89 1.98 19.17 16.58
C GLU A 89 3.27 18.34 16.62
N ALA A 90 3.17 17.00 16.65
CA ALA A 90 4.33 16.11 16.60
C ALA A 90 4.94 16.02 15.19
N VAL A 91 4.10 16.00 14.15
CA VAL A 91 4.54 15.92 12.74
C VAL A 91 5.16 17.25 12.26
N LYS A 92 4.61 18.40 12.66
CA LYS A 92 5.15 19.73 12.33
C LYS A 92 6.56 20.00 12.87
N ARG A 93 7.06 19.18 13.81
CA ARG A 93 8.38 19.34 14.45
C ARG A 93 9.51 18.59 13.71
N LYS A 94 9.25 18.01 12.55
CA LYS A 94 10.25 17.48 11.62
C LYS A 94 10.42 18.39 10.40
#